data_AF-A0A505IR29-F1
#
_entry.id   AF-A0A505IR29-F1
#
_cell.length_a   1.000
_cell.length_b   1.000
_cell.length_c   1.000
_cell.angle_alpha   90.00
_cell.angle_beta   90.00
_cell.angle_gamma   90.00
#
_symmetry.space_group_name_H-M   'P 1'
#
loop_
_entity.id
_entity.type
_entity.pdbx_description
1 polymer ?
#
loop_
_entity_poly.entity_id
_entity_poly.type
_entity_poly.pdbx_seq_one_letter_code
_entity_poly.pdbx_strand_id
1 'polypeptide(L)'
;MRNKEVYTQILKLTSDKEWMDCPKTVKKVQDLGELVIDGSSVRIDFKKVNGIAVFDEEKQQLRRYSTIQECIKCEQLSRASISRRIRKKCQ
;
A
#
# COMPACT_ATOMS: atom_id res chain seq x y z
N MET A 1 -11.45 3.62 -9.27
CA MET A 1 -11.87 4.70 -10.21
C MET A 1 -11.52 6.10 -9.68
N ARG A 2 -11.74 6.44 -8.39
CA ARG A 2 -11.43 7.76 -7.81
C ARG A 2 -10.05 8.36 -8.16
N ASN A 3 -8.96 7.61 -8.00
CA ASN A 3 -7.62 8.18 -8.19
C ASN A 3 -7.35 8.63 -9.63
N LYS A 4 -7.89 7.93 -10.65
CA LYS A 4 -7.62 8.26 -12.07
C LYS A 4 -8.17 9.63 -12.45
N GLU A 5 -9.35 9.97 -11.93
CA GLU A 5 -9.97 11.28 -12.14
C GLU A 5 -9.20 12.40 -11.44
N VAL A 6 -8.77 12.16 -10.19
CA VAL A 6 -7.92 13.10 -9.43
C VAL A 6 -6.59 13.36 -10.14
N TYR A 7 -5.91 12.30 -10.60
CA TYR A 7 -4.68 12.43 -11.41
C TYR A 7 -4.91 13.22 -12.70
N THR A 8 -6.03 12.98 -13.38
CA THR A 8 -6.37 13.72 -14.61
C THR A 8 -6.59 15.21 -14.33
N GLN A 9 -7.19 15.55 -13.18
CA GLN A 9 -7.39 16.94 -12.76
C GLN A 9 -6.07 17.62 -12.40
N ILE A 10 -5.19 16.93 -11.66
CA ILE A 10 -3.85 17.45 -11.34
C ILE A 10 -3.09 17.72 -12.63
N LEU A 11 -3.05 16.77 -13.56
CA LEU A 11 -2.36 16.93 -14.85
C LEU A 11 -2.87 18.13 -15.66
N LYS A 12 -4.18 18.41 -15.63
CA LYS A 12 -4.77 19.59 -16.27
C LYS A 12 -4.41 20.89 -15.57
N LEU A 13 -4.32 20.89 -14.23
CA LEU A 13 -3.95 22.08 -13.47
C LEU A 13 -2.45 22.41 -13.60
N THR A 14 -1.62 21.39 -13.77
CA THR A 14 -0.17 21.52 -13.93
C THR A 14 0.28 21.54 -15.40
N SER A 15 -0.64 21.62 -16.37
CA SER A 15 -0.28 21.69 -17.79
C SER A 15 0.20 23.07 -18.22
N ASP A 16 -0.21 24.10 -17.49
CA ASP A 16 0.32 25.46 -17.64
C ASP A 16 1.74 25.51 -17.03
N LYS A 17 2.68 26.21 -17.67
CA LYS A 17 4.05 26.35 -17.16
C LYS A 17 4.16 27.28 -15.96
N GLU A 18 3.22 28.22 -15.83
CA GLU A 18 3.19 29.23 -14.75
C GLU A 18 2.23 28.81 -13.62
N TRP A 19 1.79 27.55 -13.58
CA TRP A 19 0.81 27.07 -12.61
C TRP A 19 1.27 27.27 -11.14
N MET A 20 2.58 27.26 -10.90
CA MET A 20 3.18 27.50 -9.58
C MET A 20 3.10 28.96 -9.14
N ASP A 21 2.99 29.89 -10.09
CA ASP A 21 2.86 31.33 -9.82
C ASP A 21 1.43 31.73 -9.45
N CYS A 22 0.48 30.79 -9.53
CA CYS A 22 -0.89 30.97 -9.08
C CYS A 22 -1.14 30.23 -7.76
N PRO A 23 -1.14 30.93 -6.60
CA PRO A 23 -1.34 30.31 -5.29
C PRO A 23 -2.66 29.52 -5.17
N LYS A 24 -3.69 29.95 -5.90
CA LYS A 24 -4.99 29.26 -5.94
C LYS A 24 -4.88 27.90 -6.64
N THR A 25 -4.12 27.83 -7.73
CA THR A 25 -3.86 26.58 -8.46
C THR A 25 -3.00 25.64 -7.61
N VAL A 26 -1.95 26.17 -6.98
CA VAL A 26 -1.08 25.39 -6.08
C VAL A 26 -1.88 24.76 -4.95
N LYS A 27 -2.70 25.55 -4.25
CA LYS A 27 -3.55 25.03 -3.16
C LYS A 27 -4.49 23.93 -3.65
N LYS A 28 -5.12 24.12 -4.81
CA LYS A 28 -6.03 23.12 -5.39
C LYS A 28 -5.31 21.83 -5.78
N VAL A 29 -4.08 21.92 -6.28
CA VAL A 29 -3.25 20.74 -6.58
C VAL A 29 -2.87 20.00 -5.30
N GLN A 30 -2.55 20.70 -4.22
CA GLN A 30 -2.27 20.11 -2.91
C GLN A 30 -3.50 19.38 -2.34
N ASP A 31 -4.66 20.05 -2.32
CA ASP A 31 -5.92 19.47 -1.85
C ASP A 31 -6.29 18.20 -2.66
N LEU A 32 -6.10 18.24 -3.98
CA LEU A 32 -6.29 17.06 -4.84
C LEU A 32 -5.25 15.97 -4.56
N GLY A 33 -4.00 16.34 -4.27
CA GLY A 33 -2.93 15.42 -3.90
C GLY A 33 -3.25 14.63 -2.63
N GLU A 34 -3.86 15.26 -1.63
CA GLU A 34 -4.30 14.58 -0.39
C GLU A 34 -5.43 13.56 -0.64
N LEU A 35 -6.28 13.80 -1.65
CA LEU A 35 -7.36 12.89 -2.04
C LEU A 35 -6.85 11.68 -2.85
N VAL A 36 -5.62 11.74 -3.34
CA VAL A 36 -4.95 10.55 -3.88
C VAL A 36 -4.58 9.67 -2.71
N ILE A 37 -5.48 8.74 -2.36
CA ILE A 37 -5.12 7.61 -1.50
C ILE A 37 -4.01 6.88 -2.26
N ASP A 38 -2.79 6.94 -1.74
CA ASP A 38 -1.65 6.26 -2.34
C ASP A 38 -1.94 4.75 -2.30
N GLY A 39 -2.55 4.26 -3.37
CA GLY A 39 -2.77 2.85 -3.66
C GLY A 39 -1.46 2.16 -4.02
N SER A 40 -0.31 2.86 -3.94
CA SER A 40 0.92 2.21 -3.55
C SER A 40 0.63 1.51 -2.25
N SER A 41 0.28 0.22 -2.34
CA SER A 41 0.66 -0.73 -1.32
C SER A 41 2.05 -0.30 -0.90
N VAL A 42 2.20 0.26 0.32
CA VAL A 42 3.49 0.46 0.94
C VAL A 42 4.22 -0.81 0.60
N ARG A 43 5.30 -0.72 -0.19
CA ARG A 43 6.08 -1.91 -0.49
C ARG A 43 6.69 -2.24 0.86
N ILE A 44 5.95 -3.03 1.65
CA ILE A 44 6.37 -3.50 2.94
C ILE A 44 7.65 -4.23 2.60
N ASP A 45 8.78 -3.65 3.00
CA ASP A 45 10.05 -4.30 2.86
C ASP A 45 10.01 -5.48 3.82
N PHE A 46 9.56 -6.63 3.32
CA PHE A 46 9.37 -7.84 4.11
C PHE A 46 10.68 -8.34 4.73
N LYS A 47 11.84 -7.79 4.34
CA LYS A 47 13.13 -8.02 5.03
C LYS A 47 13.23 -7.26 6.35
N LYS A 48 12.47 -6.17 6.54
CA LYS A 48 12.44 -5.33 7.75
C LYS A 48 11.23 -5.60 8.64
N VAL A 49 10.34 -6.53 8.26
CA VAL A 49 9.19 -6.92 9.08
C VAL A 49 9.66 -7.85 10.18
N ASN A 50 9.67 -7.34 11.41
CA ASN A 50 9.88 -8.12 12.61
C ASN A 50 8.52 -8.48 13.23
N GLY A 51 8.33 -9.75 13.57
CA GLY A 51 7.08 -10.23 14.17
C GLY A 51 5.97 -10.47 13.15
N ILE A 52 5.80 -11.72 12.74
CA ILE A 52 4.74 -12.18 11.85
C ILE A 52 3.83 -13.11 12.62
N ALA A 53 2.54 -12.80 12.64
CA ALA A 53 1.53 -13.67 13.20
C ALA A 53 0.78 -14.40 12.08
N VAL A 54 0.79 -15.73 12.13
CA VAL A 54 0.01 -16.60 11.25
C VAL A 54 -1.11 -17.20 12.08
N PHE A 55 -2.35 -16.91 11.69
CA PHE A 55 -3.52 -17.55 12.27
C PHE A 55 -3.99 -18.67 11.36
N ASP A 56 -4.03 -19.88 11.91
CA ASP A 56 -4.58 -21.05 11.28
C ASP A 56 -6.07 -21.14 11.62
N GLU A 57 -6.93 -20.86 10.64
CA GLU A 57 -8.39 -20.84 10.82
C GLU A 57 -8.97 -22.24 11.04
N GLU A 58 -8.34 -23.29 10.50
CA GLU A 58 -8.79 -24.67 10.65
C GLU A 58 -8.47 -25.21 12.05
N LYS A 59 -7.32 -24.81 12.59
CA LYS A 59 -6.85 -25.26 13.91
C LYS A 59 -7.08 -24.25 15.03
N GLN A 60 -7.66 -23.09 14.73
CA GLN A 60 -7.87 -21.98 15.67
C GLN A 60 -6.58 -21.59 16.43
N GLN A 61 -5.42 -21.66 15.76
CA GLN A 61 -4.12 -21.50 16.41
C GLN A 61 -3.36 -20.30 15.85
N LEU A 62 -2.82 -19.49 16.77
CA LEU A 62 -1.94 -18.37 16.44
C LEU A 62 -0.48 -18.79 16.60
N ARG A 63 0.29 -18.68 15.52
CA ARG A 63 1.73 -18.92 15.48
C ARG A 63 2.46 -17.61 15.19
N ARG A 64 3.56 -17.37 15.90
CA ARG A 64 4.34 -16.13 15.77
C ARG A 64 5.75 -16.46 15.32
N TYR A 65 6.25 -15.70 14.35
CA TYR A 65 7.58 -15.84 13.78
C TYR A 65 8.35 -14.53 13.89
N SER A 66 9.65 -14.61 14.12
CA SER A 66 10.50 -13.43 14.25
C SER A 66 10.69 -12.75 12.91
N THR A 67 10.77 -13.52 11.82
CA THR A 67 11.00 -13.02 10.46
C THR A 67 10.15 -13.73 9.40
N ILE A 68 10.03 -13.14 8.20
CA ILE A 68 9.31 -13.76 7.08
C ILE A 68 10.01 -15.02 6.55
N GLN A 69 11.33 -15.09 6.64
CA GLN A 69 12.09 -16.25 6.21
C GLN A 69 11.80 -17.45 7.12
N GLU A 70 11.74 -17.21 8.42
CA GLU A 70 11.36 -18.21 9.41
C GLU A 70 9.93 -18.70 9.18
N CYS A 71 8.98 -17.77 8.98
CA CYS A 71 7.60 -18.13 8.64
C CYS A 71 7.49 -18.97 7.37
N ILE A 72 8.18 -18.59 6.28
CA ILE A 72 8.20 -19.35 5.01
C ILE A 72 8.73 -20.78 5.23
N LYS A 73 9.81 -20.92 6.00
CA LYS A 73 10.45 -22.20 6.27
C LYS A 73 9.55 -23.10 7.13
N CYS A 74 8.94 -22.55 8.19
CA CYS A 74 8.11 -23.30 9.13
C CYS A 74 6.74 -23.66 8.55
N GLU A 75 6.11 -22.76 7.80
CA GLU A 75 4.78 -22.99 7.22
C GLU A 75 4.85 -23.65 5.82
N GLN A 76 6.05 -23.86 5.28
CA GLN A 76 6.29 -24.35 3.91
C GLN A 76 5.51 -23.57 2.83
N LEU A 77 5.28 -22.28 3.08
CA LEU A 77 4.48 -21.43 2.19
C LEU A 77 5.36 -20.85 1.10
N SER A 78 4.91 -20.96 -0.16
CA SER A 78 5.54 -20.20 -1.24
C SER A 78 5.43 -18.69 -0.97
N ARG A 79 6.44 -17.91 -1.36
CA ARG A 79 6.40 -16.43 -1.26
C ARG A 79 5.10 -15.85 -1.86
N ALA A 80 4.63 -16.42 -2.97
CA ALA A 80 3.39 -16.02 -3.63
C ALA A 80 2.13 -16.27 -2.77
N SER A 81 2.10 -17.38 -2.03
CA SER A 81 0.99 -17.74 -1.15
C SER A 81 0.84 -16.77 0.02
N ILE A 82 1.95 -16.31 0.59
CA ILE A 82 1.95 -15.32 1.69
C ILE A 82 1.44 -13.96 1.19
N SER A 83 1.97 -13.47 0.05
CA SER A 83 1.53 -12.18 -0.52
C SER A 83 0.04 -12.16 -0.86
N ARG A 84 -0.52 -13.29 -1.31
CA ARG A 84 -1.96 -13.41 -1.65
C ARG A 84 -2.86 -13.42 -0.41
N ARG A 85 -2.43 -14.06 0.69
CA ARG A 85 -3.19 -14.13 1.95
C ARG A 85 -3.21 -12.77 2.68
N ILE A 86 -2.09 -12.05 2.68
CA ILE A 86 -2.00 -10.70 3.27
C ILE A 86 -2.90 -9.70 2.52
N ARG A 87 -2.90 -9.72 1.17
CA ARG A 87 -3.76 -8.84 0.36
C ARG A 87 -5.27 -9.02 0.61
N LYS A 88 -5.71 -10.19 1.06
CA LYS A 88 -7.13 -10.48 1.34
C LYS A 88 -7.59 -10.06 2.75
N LYS A 89 -6.69 -9.83 3.71
CA LYS A 89 -7.05 -9.43 5.09
C LYS A 89 -6.99 -7.91 5.34
N CYS A 90 -6.63 -7.10 4.35
CA CYS A 90 -6.66 -5.63 4.43
C CYS A 90 -7.94 -5.01 3.81
N GLN A 91 -9.10 -5.62 4.06
CA GLN A 91 -10.42 -5.04 3.77
C GLN A 91 -11.17 -4.81 5.07
#